data_AF-A0ABD5T8V3-F1
#
_entry.id   AF-A0ABD5T8V3-F1
#
_cell.length_a   1.000
_cell.length_b   1.000
_cell.length_c   1.000
_cell.angle_alpha   90.00
_cell.angle_beta   90.00
_cell.angle_gamma   90.00
#
_symmetry.space_group_name_H-M   'P 1'
#
loop_
_entity.id
_entity.type
_entity.pdbx_description
1 polymer ?
#
loop_
_entity_poly.entity_id
_entity_poly.type
_entity_poly.pdbx_seq_one_letter_code
_entity_poly.pdbx_strand_id
1 'polypeptide(L)'
;MARRGNPAFAVAVVAIPLAALGYAVTGASVQIHTYVHVMTGLLWTGIDIFIGAVLGPVIGGLDDEQSAAVFERLTPKTAFLLPALAVATIAGGITLAQRLGVFPHAGVWLPLFTAANVVPILLLFGYRMDVFRDRRWQAVFVIGTVGSLAWVATTIGEFEMTTPAIVVALGIVTALSVQGFGFLLPGEIRMYKQMISSDPDPAIISGIGQQNAKVGLVQGLFQLLLIADMVYLRYGGF
;
A
#
# COMPACT_ATOMS: atom_id res chain seq x y z
N MET A 1 -17.85 -23.68 11.57
CA MET A 1 -17.42 -23.53 10.17
C MET A 1 -17.61 -22.08 9.75
N ALA A 2 -16.56 -21.27 9.84
CA ALA A 2 -16.60 -19.86 9.45
C ALA A 2 -17.10 -19.72 8.00
N ARG A 3 -18.20 -18.97 7.80
CA ARG A 3 -18.54 -18.42 6.48
C ARG A 3 -17.37 -17.53 6.06
N ARG A 4 -16.43 -18.14 5.35
CA ARG A 4 -15.29 -17.53 4.66
C ARG A 4 -15.78 -16.24 3.98
N GLY A 5 -14.95 -15.18 4.03
CA GLY A 5 -15.31 -13.82 3.64
C GLY A 5 -16.25 -13.75 2.44
N ASN A 6 -17.36 -13.02 2.60
CA ASN A 6 -18.39 -12.87 1.57
C ASN A 6 -17.69 -12.48 0.24
N PRO A 7 -17.69 -13.33 -0.80
CA PRO A 7 -16.98 -13.04 -2.04
C PRO A 7 -17.50 -11.76 -2.69
N ALA A 8 -18.79 -11.44 -2.51
CA ALA A 8 -19.36 -10.17 -2.95
C ALA A 8 -18.74 -8.98 -2.21
N PHE A 9 -18.41 -9.11 -0.92
CA PHE A 9 -17.69 -8.08 -0.18
C PHE A 9 -16.28 -7.90 -0.73
N ALA A 10 -15.52 -8.98 -0.90
CA ALA A 10 -14.15 -8.92 -1.43
C ALA A 10 -14.11 -8.29 -2.83
N VAL A 11 -15.03 -8.67 -3.71
CA VAL A 11 -15.17 -8.06 -5.03
C VAL A 11 -15.54 -6.58 -4.92
N ALA A 12 -16.50 -6.21 -4.06
CA ALA A 12 -16.95 -4.82 -3.93
C ALA A 12 -15.84 -3.90 -3.41
N VAL A 13 -15.10 -4.30 -2.36
CA VAL A 13 -14.04 -3.45 -1.78
C VAL A 13 -12.85 -3.25 -2.69
N VAL A 14 -12.67 -4.10 -3.69
CA VAL A 14 -11.63 -3.94 -4.73
C VAL A 14 -12.20 -3.19 -5.93
N ALA A 15 -13.36 -3.59 -6.43
CA ALA A 15 -13.94 -3.01 -7.64
C ALA A 15 -14.33 -1.54 -7.46
N ILE A 16 -14.86 -1.15 -6.30
CA ILE A 16 -15.32 0.23 -6.07
C ILE A 16 -14.16 1.24 -6.13
N PRO A 17 -13.07 1.10 -5.34
CA PRO A 17 -11.95 2.03 -5.42
C PRO A 17 -11.29 2.07 -6.81
N LEU A 18 -11.15 0.92 -7.47
CA LEU A 18 -10.53 0.84 -8.78
C LEU A 18 -11.42 1.42 -9.89
N ALA A 19 -12.73 1.24 -9.82
CA ALA A 19 -13.68 1.88 -10.75
C ALA A 19 -13.72 3.39 -10.53
N ALA A 20 -13.71 3.85 -9.28
CA ALA A 20 -13.63 5.27 -8.95
C ALA A 20 -12.34 5.90 -9.50
N LEU A 21 -11.19 5.23 -9.32
CA LEU A 21 -9.92 5.64 -9.93
C LEU A 21 -10.02 5.67 -11.45
N GLY A 22 -10.53 4.60 -12.08
CA GLY A 22 -10.68 4.50 -13.53
C GLY A 22 -11.51 5.63 -14.11
N TYR A 23 -12.62 5.98 -13.46
CA TYR A 23 -13.42 7.14 -13.84
C TYR A 23 -12.67 8.47 -13.62
N ALA A 24 -12.00 8.61 -12.48
CA ALA A 24 -11.23 9.81 -12.11
C ALA A 24 -10.16 10.19 -13.14
N VAL A 25 -9.46 9.19 -13.68
CA VAL A 25 -8.32 9.39 -14.61
C VAL A 25 -8.73 9.48 -16.08
N THR A 26 -9.99 9.16 -16.44
CA THR A 26 -10.44 9.12 -17.85
C THR A 26 -11.41 10.22 -18.22
N GLY A 27 -12.51 10.38 -17.47
CA GLY A 27 -13.62 11.26 -17.86
C GLY A 27 -14.02 12.27 -16.79
N ALA A 28 -13.51 12.14 -15.57
CA ALA A 28 -13.91 13.00 -14.47
C ALA A 28 -13.33 14.42 -14.57
N SER A 29 -13.98 15.38 -13.91
CA SER A 29 -13.40 16.71 -13.68
C SER A 29 -12.23 16.64 -12.68
N VAL A 30 -11.40 17.68 -12.64
CA VAL A 30 -10.33 17.80 -11.63
C VAL A 30 -10.90 17.70 -10.22
N GLN A 31 -12.06 18.32 -9.96
CA GLN A 31 -12.71 18.27 -8.65
C GLN A 31 -13.06 16.83 -8.23
N ILE A 32 -13.64 16.05 -9.14
CA ILE A 32 -13.99 14.64 -8.86
C ILE A 32 -12.72 13.81 -8.69
N HIS A 33 -11.69 14.05 -9.51
CA HIS A 33 -10.41 13.36 -9.36
C HIS A 33 -9.78 13.64 -7.98
N THR A 34 -9.73 14.90 -7.57
CA THR A 34 -9.29 15.29 -6.22
C THR A 34 -10.13 14.62 -5.15
N TYR A 35 -11.45 14.59 -5.30
CA TYR A 35 -12.34 13.93 -4.35
C TYR A 35 -12.02 12.44 -4.21
N VAL A 36 -11.90 11.70 -5.32
CA VAL A 36 -11.57 10.26 -5.30
C VAL A 36 -10.22 10.02 -4.64
N HIS A 37 -9.19 10.79 -5.00
CA HIS A 37 -7.86 10.68 -4.39
C HIS A 37 -7.90 10.94 -2.87
N VAL A 38 -8.51 12.04 -2.45
CA VAL A 38 -8.60 12.41 -1.03
C VAL A 38 -9.42 11.38 -0.23
N MET A 39 -10.56 10.95 -0.74
CA MET A 39 -11.42 9.99 -0.04
C MET A 39 -10.76 8.62 0.12
N THR A 40 -10.09 8.12 -0.93
CA THR A 40 -9.36 6.85 -0.85
C THR A 40 -8.18 6.94 0.11
N GLY A 41 -7.43 8.05 0.08
CA GLY A 41 -6.30 8.29 0.98
C GLY A 41 -6.72 8.46 2.44
N LEU A 42 -7.81 9.19 2.70
CA LEU A 42 -8.35 9.39 4.03
C LEU A 42 -8.86 8.07 4.64
N LEU A 43 -9.55 7.25 3.85
CA LEU A 43 -10.01 5.93 4.31
C LEU A 43 -8.83 5.01 4.62
N TRP A 44 -7.83 4.97 3.74
CA TRP A 44 -6.63 4.17 3.96
C TRP A 44 -5.92 4.59 5.25
N THR A 45 -5.64 5.89 5.38
CA THR A 45 -4.95 6.47 6.54
C THR A 45 -5.74 6.28 7.83
N GLY A 46 -7.05 6.51 7.78
CA GLY A 46 -7.92 6.34 8.93
C GLY A 46 -7.95 4.91 9.45
N ILE A 47 -7.94 3.92 8.55
CA ILE A 47 -7.89 2.50 8.95
C ILE A 47 -6.54 2.16 9.58
N ASP A 48 -5.42 2.60 8.99
CA ASP A 48 -4.07 2.31 9.52
C ASP A 48 -3.88 2.90 10.93
N ILE A 49 -4.30 4.15 11.12
CA ILE A 49 -4.28 4.81 12.43
C ILE A 49 -5.21 4.09 13.41
N PHE A 50 -6.42 3.74 13.01
CA PHE A 50 -7.36 3.04 13.88
C PHE A 50 -6.82 1.67 14.31
N ILE A 51 -6.32 0.87 13.36
CA ILE A 51 -5.76 -0.45 13.65
C ILE A 51 -4.55 -0.31 14.57
N GLY A 52 -3.66 0.65 14.30
CA GLY A 52 -2.44 0.82 15.08
C GLY A 52 -2.67 1.41 16.47
N ALA A 53 -3.43 2.50 16.57
CA ALA A 53 -3.59 3.28 17.80
C ALA A 53 -4.72 2.80 18.71
N VAL A 54 -5.79 2.24 18.14
CA VAL A 54 -6.98 1.82 18.90
C VAL A 54 -7.02 0.31 19.03
N LEU A 55 -6.99 -0.41 17.91
CA LEU A 55 -7.12 -1.87 17.93
C LEU A 55 -5.86 -2.54 18.49
N GLY A 56 -4.67 -2.04 18.16
CA GLY A 56 -3.39 -2.58 18.62
C GLY A 56 -3.30 -2.73 20.14
N PRO A 57 -3.54 -1.68 20.94
CA PRO A 57 -3.56 -1.77 22.40
C PRO A 57 -4.63 -2.71 22.96
N VAL A 58 -5.82 -2.76 22.34
CA VAL A 58 -6.90 -3.68 22.75
C VAL A 58 -6.44 -5.13 22.58
N ILE A 59 -5.84 -5.45 21.43
CA ILE A 59 -5.33 -6.79 21.14
C ILE A 59 -4.15 -7.16 22.03
N GLY A 60 -3.27 -6.20 22.36
CA GLY A 60 -2.14 -6.44 23.26
C GLY A 60 -2.53 -6.82 24.69
N GLY A 61 -3.79 -6.62 25.09
CA GLY A 61 -4.33 -7.06 26.38
C GLY A 61 -5.04 -8.41 26.36
N LEU A 62 -5.12 -9.08 25.20
CA LEU A 62 -5.79 -10.37 25.02
C LEU A 62 -4.78 -11.53 25.10
N ASP A 63 -5.28 -12.73 25.43
CA ASP A 63 -4.52 -13.96 25.20
C ASP A 63 -4.43 -14.29 23.70
N ASP A 64 -3.61 -15.28 23.35
CA ASP A 64 -3.33 -15.59 21.95
C ASP A 64 -4.56 -16.13 21.22
N GLU A 65 -5.41 -16.92 21.88
CA GLU A 65 -6.65 -17.43 21.31
C GLU A 65 -7.65 -16.31 21.00
N GLN A 66 -7.83 -15.37 21.93
CA GLN A 66 -8.71 -14.22 21.76
C GLN A 66 -8.19 -13.27 20.67
N SER A 67 -6.90 -12.98 20.68
CA SER A 67 -6.21 -12.17 19.67
C SER A 67 -6.37 -12.79 18.28
N ALA A 68 -6.10 -14.10 18.15
CA ALA A 68 -6.28 -14.83 16.90
C ALA A 68 -7.73 -14.75 16.39
N ALA A 69 -8.72 -14.93 17.27
CA ALA A 69 -10.13 -14.86 16.89
C ALA A 69 -10.55 -13.47 16.34
N VAL A 70 -9.89 -12.39 16.78
CA VAL A 70 -10.10 -11.04 16.22
C VAL A 70 -9.51 -10.95 14.82
N PHE A 71 -8.25 -11.36 14.64
CA PHE A 71 -7.58 -11.30 13.33
C PHE A 71 -8.22 -12.22 12.29
N GLU A 72 -8.74 -13.37 12.71
CA GLU A 72 -9.49 -14.29 11.84
C GLU A 72 -10.70 -13.64 11.15
N ARG A 73 -11.31 -12.66 11.81
CA ARG A 73 -12.48 -11.94 11.28
C ARG A 73 -12.09 -10.68 10.52
N LEU A 74 -10.96 -10.07 10.90
CA LEU A 74 -10.49 -8.80 10.36
C LEU A 74 -9.67 -8.99 9.08
N THR A 75 -8.65 -9.85 9.12
CA THR A 75 -7.67 -10.04 8.05
C THR A 75 -8.30 -10.33 6.70
N PRO A 76 -9.31 -11.22 6.57
CA PRO A 76 -9.93 -11.48 5.27
C PRO A 76 -10.62 -10.26 4.64
N LYS A 77 -10.88 -9.20 5.41
CA LYS A 77 -11.47 -7.96 4.89
C LYS A 77 -10.38 -6.95 4.55
N THR A 78 -9.41 -6.76 5.45
CA THR A 78 -8.33 -5.77 5.28
C THR A 78 -7.36 -6.17 4.18
N ALA A 79 -7.09 -7.47 4.00
CA ALA A 79 -6.18 -7.99 2.97
C ALA A 79 -6.63 -7.69 1.52
N PHE A 80 -7.91 -7.36 1.31
CA PHE A 80 -8.41 -6.90 0.01
C PHE A 80 -8.66 -5.39 -0.02
N LEU A 81 -9.23 -4.83 1.06
CA LEU A 81 -9.59 -3.43 1.14
C LEU A 81 -8.36 -2.51 1.13
N LEU A 82 -7.36 -2.77 1.99
CA LEU A 82 -6.22 -1.87 2.15
C LEU A 82 -5.35 -1.77 0.89
N PRO A 83 -4.99 -2.89 0.21
CA PRO A 83 -4.27 -2.79 -1.05
C PRO A 83 -5.03 -2.02 -2.14
N ALA A 84 -6.35 -2.20 -2.24
CA ALA A 84 -7.16 -1.48 -3.23
C ALA A 84 -7.21 0.03 -2.95
N LEU A 85 -7.37 0.43 -1.68
CA LEU A 85 -7.32 1.84 -1.29
C LEU A 85 -5.92 2.44 -1.51
N ALA A 86 -4.85 1.72 -1.16
CA ALA A 86 -3.48 2.17 -1.37
C ALA A 86 -3.20 2.43 -2.86
N VAL A 87 -3.55 1.47 -3.73
CA VAL A 87 -3.39 1.63 -5.19
C VAL A 87 -4.21 2.82 -5.71
N ALA A 88 -5.48 2.94 -5.32
CA ALA A 88 -6.34 4.04 -5.74
C ALA A 88 -5.80 5.41 -5.28
N THR A 89 -5.29 5.48 -4.05
CA THR A 89 -4.70 6.71 -3.48
C THR A 89 -3.44 7.11 -4.22
N ILE A 90 -2.49 6.18 -4.40
CA ILE A 90 -1.18 6.46 -5.00
C ILE A 90 -1.33 6.81 -6.48
N ALA A 91 -2.06 5.99 -7.24
CA ALA A 91 -2.28 6.24 -8.66
C ALA A 91 -3.10 7.53 -8.88
N GLY A 92 -4.13 7.76 -8.06
CA GLY A 92 -4.92 8.99 -8.11
C GLY A 92 -4.07 10.22 -7.79
N GLY A 93 -3.18 10.14 -6.81
CA GLY A 93 -2.30 11.26 -6.42
C GLY A 93 -1.30 11.62 -7.52
N ILE A 94 -0.63 10.62 -8.10
CA ILE A 94 0.36 10.81 -9.17
C ILE A 94 -0.31 11.43 -10.41
N THR A 95 -1.42 10.83 -10.87
CA THR A 95 -2.11 11.29 -12.08
C THR A 95 -2.77 12.65 -11.88
N LEU A 96 -3.28 12.95 -10.68
CA LEU A 96 -3.80 14.28 -10.33
C LEU A 96 -2.68 15.32 -10.32
N ALA A 97 -1.51 15.01 -9.77
CA ALA A 97 -0.37 15.93 -9.75
C ALA A 97 0.10 16.29 -11.17
N GLN A 98 0.11 15.30 -12.08
CA GLN A 98 0.38 15.54 -13.51
C GLN A 98 -0.71 16.41 -14.15
N ARG A 99 -1.98 16.13 -13.87
CA ARG A 99 -3.12 16.88 -14.43
C ARG A 99 -3.16 18.34 -13.96
N LEU A 100 -2.68 18.61 -12.73
CA LEU A 100 -2.57 19.95 -12.17
C LEU A 100 -1.28 20.69 -12.58
N GLY A 101 -0.34 20.01 -13.25
CA GLY A 101 0.94 20.59 -13.63
C GLY A 101 1.91 20.83 -12.46
N VAL A 102 1.68 20.20 -11.31
CA VAL A 102 2.50 20.37 -10.09
C VAL A 102 3.61 19.32 -9.94
N PHE A 103 3.70 18.39 -10.91
CA PHE A 103 4.75 17.36 -10.98
C PHE A 103 5.65 17.57 -12.20
N PRO A 104 6.55 18.58 -12.17
CA PRO A 104 7.51 18.79 -13.25
C PRO A 104 8.49 17.62 -13.35
N HIS A 105 8.95 17.34 -14.56
CA HIS A 105 9.92 16.28 -14.86
C HIS A 105 9.44 14.86 -14.49
N ALA A 106 8.13 14.62 -14.48
CA ALA A 106 7.55 13.30 -14.20
C ALA A 106 8.12 12.18 -15.09
N GLY A 107 8.56 12.49 -16.32
CA GLY A 107 9.13 11.52 -17.25
C GLY A 107 10.37 10.78 -16.73
N VAL A 108 11.21 11.43 -15.92
CA VAL A 108 12.39 10.81 -15.29
C VAL A 108 12.11 10.36 -13.85
N TRP A 109 11.25 11.08 -13.12
CA TRP A 109 10.91 10.75 -11.73
C TRP A 109 10.02 9.51 -11.60
N LEU A 110 9.10 9.25 -12.54
CA LEU A 110 8.25 8.05 -12.50
C LEU A 110 9.03 6.74 -12.70
N PRO A 111 9.98 6.63 -13.64
CA PRO A 111 10.87 5.48 -13.72
C PRO A 111 11.68 5.24 -12.45
N LEU A 112 12.26 6.31 -11.88
CA LEU A 112 13.02 6.23 -10.63
C LEU A 112 12.15 5.76 -9.46
N PHE A 113 10.98 6.37 -9.30
CA PHE A 113 9.99 5.98 -8.30
C PHE A 113 9.55 4.52 -8.50
N THR A 114 9.30 4.10 -9.74
CA THR A 114 8.91 2.72 -10.07
C THR A 114 10.00 1.74 -9.65
N ALA A 115 11.26 1.98 -10.01
CA ALA A 115 12.38 1.12 -9.63
C ALA A 115 12.58 1.09 -8.10
N ALA A 116 12.48 2.24 -7.45
CA ALA A 116 12.61 2.38 -5.99
C ALA A 116 11.49 1.66 -5.21
N ASN A 117 10.34 1.42 -5.83
CA ASN A 117 9.26 0.64 -5.25
C ASN A 117 9.35 -0.85 -5.63
N VAL A 118 9.36 -1.15 -6.92
CA VAL A 118 9.27 -2.52 -7.45
C VAL A 118 10.42 -3.38 -6.94
N VAL A 119 11.67 -2.89 -7.02
CA VAL A 119 12.83 -3.71 -6.67
C VAL A 119 12.83 -4.08 -5.18
N PRO A 120 12.69 -3.13 -4.22
CA PRO A 120 12.66 -3.48 -2.81
C PRO A 120 11.41 -4.26 -2.40
N ILE A 121 10.23 -3.94 -2.96
CA ILE A 121 9.00 -4.71 -2.69
C ILE A 121 9.21 -6.17 -3.07
N LEU A 122 9.72 -6.44 -4.27
CA LEU A 122 9.95 -7.82 -4.70
C LEU A 122 11.02 -8.48 -3.81
N LEU A 123 12.17 -7.86 -3.58
CA LEU A 123 13.21 -8.43 -2.70
C LEU A 123 12.65 -8.81 -1.31
N LEU A 124 11.94 -7.90 -0.66
CA LEU A 124 11.35 -8.15 0.66
C LEU A 124 10.26 -9.23 0.62
N PHE A 125 9.40 -9.20 -0.39
CA PHE A 125 8.35 -10.21 -0.56
C PHE A 125 8.98 -11.60 -0.75
N GLY A 126 9.97 -11.71 -1.63
CA GLY A 126 10.70 -12.94 -1.91
C GLY A 126 11.38 -13.51 -0.67
N TYR A 127 11.98 -12.64 0.15
CA TYR A 127 12.58 -13.00 1.43
C TYR A 127 11.55 -13.47 2.45
N ARG A 128 10.46 -12.69 2.64
CA ARG A 128 9.40 -12.99 3.61
C ARG A 128 8.66 -14.29 3.33
N MET A 129 8.53 -14.65 2.05
CA MET A 129 7.81 -15.84 1.60
C MET A 129 8.72 -17.04 1.34
N ASP A 130 10.05 -16.87 1.45
CA ASP A 130 11.07 -17.88 1.13
C ASP A 130 10.91 -18.50 -0.28
N VAL A 131 10.71 -17.64 -1.28
CA VAL A 131 10.39 -18.05 -2.67
C VAL A 131 11.52 -17.78 -3.67
N PHE A 132 12.72 -17.38 -3.22
CA PHE A 132 13.82 -17.07 -4.14
C PHE A 132 14.27 -18.22 -5.03
N ARG A 133 13.98 -19.47 -4.65
CA ARG A 133 14.27 -20.67 -5.44
C ARG A 133 13.13 -21.05 -6.40
N ASP A 134 11.95 -20.43 -6.29
CA ASP A 134 10.84 -20.67 -7.19
C ASP A 134 11.09 -19.98 -8.55
N ARG A 135 11.02 -20.75 -9.65
CA ARG A 135 11.23 -20.23 -11.01
C ARG A 135 10.18 -19.19 -11.42
N ARG A 136 8.94 -19.32 -10.95
CA ARG A 136 7.88 -18.34 -11.22
C ARG A 136 8.19 -17.02 -10.53
N TRP A 137 8.66 -17.09 -9.30
CA TRP A 137 9.12 -15.92 -8.57
C TRP A 137 10.34 -15.27 -9.22
N GLN A 138 11.34 -16.06 -9.62
CA GLN A 138 12.51 -15.56 -10.35
C GLN A 138 12.12 -14.85 -11.65
N ALA A 139 11.16 -15.38 -12.41
CA ALA A 139 10.66 -14.73 -13.61
C ALA A 139 10.02 -13.37 -13.29
N VAL A 140 9.14 -13.28 -12.29
CA VAL A 140 8.53 -12.02 -11.85
C VAL A 140 9.59 -11.02 -11.37
N PHE A 141 10.56 -11.49 -10.58
CA PHE A 141 11.66 -10.68 -10.07
C PHE A 141 12.51 -10.10 -11.20
N VAL A 142 12.96 -10.95 -12.14
CA VAL A 142 13.77 -10.52 -13.29
C VAL A 142 13.00 -9.54 -14.16
N ILE A 143 11.74 -9.83 -14.51
CA ILE A 143 10.92 -8.95 -15.34
C ILE A 143 10.72 -7.60 -14.65
N GLY A 144 10.34 -7.60 -13.38
CA GLY A 144 10.09 -6.37 -12.61
C GLY A 144 11.35 -5.52 -12.45
N THR A 145 12.47 -6.13 -12.07
CA THR A 145 13.73 -5.43 -11.85
C THR A 145 14.35 -4.96 -13.16
N VAL A 146 14.51 -5.83 -14.15
CA VAL A 146 15.12 -5.46 -15.44
C VAL A 146 14.24 -4.45 -16.16
N GLY A 147 12.91 -4.63 -16.17
CA GLY A 147 11.98 -3.68 -16.77
C GLY A 147 12.08 -2.29 -16.12
N SER A 148 12.09 -2.23 -14.79
CA SER A 148 12.20 -0.94 -14.08
C SER A 148 13.56 -0.26 -14.33
N LEU A 149 14.66 -1.01 -14.26
CA LEU A 149 16.00 -0.47 -14.49
C LEU A 149 16.24 -0.07 -15.94
N ALA A 150 15.70 -0.82 -16.91
CA ALA A 150 15.75 -0.45 -18.32
C ALA A 150 15.00 0.86 -18.56
N TRP A 151 13.82 1.03 -17.95
CA TRP A 151 13.08 2.28 -18.07
C TRP A 151 13.85 3.47 -17.50
N VAL A 152 14.46 3.31 -16.31
CA VAL A 152 15.38 4.32 -15.76
C VAL A 152 16.54 4.60 -16.71
N ALA A 153 17.19 3.58 -17.25
CA ALA A 153 18.33 3.76 -18.16
C ALA A 153 17.97 4.56 -19.42
N THR A 154 16.75 4.41 -19.94
CA THR A 154 16.29 5.15 -21.11
C THR A 154 15.93 6.61 -20.85
N THR A 155 15.69 7.01 -19.59
CA THR A 155 15.21 8.37 -19.24
C THR A 155 16.18 9.16 -18.39
N ILE A 156 17.16 8.52 -17.73
CA ILE A 156 18.06 9.18 -16.77
C ILE A 156 18.95 10.25 -17.38
N GLY A 157 19.18 10.21 -18.69
CA GLY A 157 19.94 11.25 -19.41
C GLY A 157 19.24 12.62 -19.43
N GLU A 158 17.93 12.65 -19.24
CA GLU A 158 17.09 13.86 -19.18
C GLU A 158 16.79 14.26 -17.72
N PHE A 159 17.67 13.89 -16.78
CA PHE A 159 17.41 14.13 -15.37
C PHE A 159 17.33 15.62 -15.04
N GLU A 160 16.13 16.04 -14.65
CA GLU A 160 15.88 17.35 -14.07
C GLU A 160 15.11 17.20 -12.74
N MET A 161 15.44 18.09 -11.82
CA MET A 161 14.91 18.04 -10.46
C MET A 161 13.42 18.41 -10.46
N THR A 162 12.58 17.67 -9.73
CA THR A 162 11.18 18.05 -9.48
C THR A 162 11.08 18.99 -8.27
N THR A 163 9.87 19.35 -7.84
CA THR A 163 9.72 20.22 -6.66
C THR A 163 10.04 19.45 -5.36
N PRO A 164 10.58 20.12 -4.32
CA PRO A 164 10.92 19.46 -3.05
C PRO A 164 9.73 18.72 -2.41
N ALA A 165 8.52 19.30 -2.47
CA ALA A 165 7.31 18.65 -1.98
C ALA A 165 7.03 17.33 -2.72
N ILE A 166 7.14 17.30 -4.05
CA ILE A 166 6.96 16.05 -4.80
C ILE A 166 8.03 15.01 -4.45
N VAL A 167 9.29 15.43 -4.22
CA VAL A 167 10.35 14.50 -3.78
C VAL A 167 10.00 13.88 -2.43
N VAL A 168 9.54 14.69 -1.48
CA VAL A 168 9.09 14.24 -0.16
C VAL A 168 7.91 13.28 -0.30
N ALA A 169 6.89 13.65 -1.07
CA ALA A 169 5.74 12.80 -1.36
C ALA A 169 6.15 11.44 -1.93
N LEU A 170 6.97 11.42 -2.99
CA LEU A 170 7.44 10.18 -3.62
C LEU A 170 8.29 9.34 -2.66
N GLY A 171 9.15 9.98 -1.85
CA GLY A 171 9.95 9.30 -0.84
C GLY A 171 9.10 8.62 0.24
N ILE A 172 8.13 9.35 0.80
CA ILE A 172 7.19 8.82 1.80
C ILE A 172 6.35 7.70 1.19
N VAL A 173 5.78 7.90 0.00
CA VAL A 173 4.97 6.88 -0.68
C VAL A 173 5.81 5.64 -1.00
N THR A 174 7.09 5.79 -1.32
CA THR A 174 8.01 4.66 -1.51
C THR A 174 8.18 3.88 -0.21
N ALA A 175 8.44 4.56 0.91
CA ALA A 175 8.55 3.89 2.21
C ALA A 175 7.25 3.15 2.59
N LEU A 176 6.10 3.80 2.43
CA LEU A 176 4.78 3.23 2.68
C LEU A 176 4.50 2.00 1.80
N SER A 177 4.83 2.07 0.51
CA SER A 177 4.57 0.99 -0.44
C SER A 177 5.51 -0.20 -0.22
N VAL A 178 6.79 0.05 0.05
CA VAL A 178 7.77 -0.99 0.39
C VAL A 178 7.36 -1.70 1.68
N GLN A 179 6.93 -0.96 2.70
CA GLN A 179 6.40 -1.54 3.94
C GLN A 179 5.10 -2.32 3.69
N GLY A 180 4.12 -1.72 3.01
CA GLY A 180 2.81 -2.32 2.78
C GLY A 180 2.89 -3.59 1.93
N PHE A 181 3.41 -3.47 0.72
CA PHE A 181 3.43 -4.58 -0.25
C PHE A 181 4.61 -5.54 -0.04
N GLY A 182 5.76 -5.06 0.43
CA GLY A 182 6.95 -5.88 0.61
C GLY A 182 7.02 -6.58 1.98
N PHE A 183 6.44 -6.00 3.03
CA PHE A 183 6.55 -6.54 4.39
C PHE A 183 5.19 -6.98 4.98
N LEU A 184 4.18 -6.10 5.01
CA LEU A 184 2.87 -6.41 5.62
C LEU A 184 2.09 -7.45 4.83
N LEU A 185 1.95 -7.27 3.52
CA LEU A 185 1.16 -8.16 2.66
C LEU A 185 1.64 -9.63 2.70
N PRO A 186 2.94 -9.96 2.64
CA PRO A 186 3.42 -11.33 2.91
C PRO A 186 3.01 -11.86 4.28
N GLY A 187 3.03 -10.99 5.30
CA GLY A 187 2.55 -11.34 6.65
C GLY A 187 1.08 -11.73 6.64
N GLU A 188 0.24 -10.91 6.01
CA GLU A 188 -1.19 -11.19 5.86
C GLU A 188 -1.47 -12.47 5.08
N ILE A 189 -0.70 -12.76 4.02
CA ILE A 189 -0.81 -14.01 3.26
C ILE A 189 -0.45 -15.21 4.13
N ARG A 190 0.64 -15.13 4.92
CA ARG A 190 1.03 -16.22 5.83
C ARG A 190 -0.01 -16.45 6.92
N MET A 191 -0.51 -15.37 7.52
CA MET A 191 -1.60 -15.44 8.49
C MET A 191 -2.85 -16.06 7.86
N TYR A 192 -3.22 -15.65 6.64
CA TYR A 192 -4.34 -16.26 5.91
C TYR A 192 -4.16 -17.75 5.65
N LYS A 193 -2.95 -18.18 5.26
CA LYS A 193 -2.62 -19.60 5.10
C LYS A 193 -2.76 -20.36 6.42
N GLN A 194 -2.36 -19.77 7.55
CA GLN A 194 -2.48 -20.40 8.87
C GLN A 194 -3.95 -20.60 9.26
N MET A 195 -4.80 -19.60 9.02
CA MET A 195 -6.24 -19.66 9.30
C MET A 195 -7.00 -20.73 8.50
N ILE A 196 -6.50 -21.09 7.30
CA ILE A 196 -7.12 -22.12 6.46
C ILE A 196 -6.43 -23.50 6.56
N SER A 197 -5.39 -23.61 7.39
CA SER A 197 -4.67 -24.86 7.60
C SER A 197 -5.51 -25.89 8.37
N SER A 198 -5.11 -27.16 8.33
CA SER A 198 -5.79 -28.24 9.06
C SER A 198 -5.64 -28.14 10.57
N ASP A 199 -4.60 -27.46 11.04
CA ASP A 199 -4.27 -27.27 12.46
C ASP A 199 -3.80 -25.80 12.68
N PRO A 200 -4.75 -24.84 12.77
CA PRO A 200 -4.42 -23.44 12.96
C PRO A 200 -3.74 -23.21 14.31
N ASP A 201 -2.67 -22.41 14.30
CA ASP A 201 -1.90 -22.05 15.50
C ASP A 201 -2.24 -20.60 15.88
N PRO A 202 -2.96 -20.39 17.01
CA PRO A 202 -3.33 -19.06 17.47
C PRO A 202 -2.12 -18.15 17.76
N ALA A 203 -1.01 -18.70 18.26
CA ALA A 203 0.17 -17.91 18.60
C ALA A 203 0.83 -17.29 17.35
N ILE A 204 0.85 -18.03 16.24
CA ILE A 204 1.36 -17.53 14.96
C ILE A 204 0.46 -16.40 14.42
N ILE A 205 -0.87 -16.59 14.48
CA ILE A 205 -1.85 -15.59 14.00
C ILE A 205 -1.76 -14.32 14.85
N SER A 206 -1.78 -14.47 16.17
CA SER A 206 -1.65 -13.38 17.15
C SER A 206 -0.34 -12.61 16.95
N GLY A 207 0.80 -13.31 16.85
CA GLY A 207 2.11 -12.71 16.68
C GLY A 207 2.24 -11.88 15.39
N ILE A 208 1.75 -12.40 14.25
CA ILE A 208 1.73 -11.65 12.99
C ILE A 208 0.80 -10.45 13.09
N GLY A 209 -0.40 -10.63 13.63
CA GLY A 209 -1.38 -9.56 13.76
C GLY A 209 -0.89 -8.41 14.65
N GLN A 210 -0.27 -8.70 15.79
CA GLN A 210 0.32 -7.68 16.67
C GLN A 210 1.47 -6.94 15.99
N GLN A 211 2.34 -7.64 15.23
CA GLN A 211 3.38 -7.00 14.44
C GLN A 211 2.77 -6.04 13.41
N ASN A 212 1.75 -6.50 12.68
CA ASN A 212 1.08 -5.68 11.67
C ASN A 212 0.40 -4.46 12.28
N ALA A 213 -0.20 -4.56 13.47
CA ALA A 213 -0.80 -3.42 14.15
C ALA A 213 0.25 -2.35 14.52
N LYS A 214 1.41 -2.75 15.07
CA LYS A 214 2.51 -1.83 15.39
C LYS A 214 3.04 -1.12 14.14
N VAL A 215 3.27 -1.89 13.08
CA VAL A 215 3.77 -1.36 11.80
C VAL A 215 2.71 -0.48 11.11
N GLY A 216 1.43 -0.82 11.24
CA GLY A 216 0.30 -0.01 10.79
C GLY A 216 0.24 1.36 11.46
N LEU A 217 0.54 1.46 12.76
CA LEU A 217 0.64 2.76 13.44
C LEU A 217 1.74 3.63 12.83
N VAL A 218 2.94 3.04 12.62
CA VAL A 218 4.05 3.75 11.97
C VAL A 218 3.62 4.19 10.56
N GLN A 219 2.92 3.33 9.81
CA GLN A 219 2.36 3.67 8.50
C GLN A 219 1.44 4.90 8.56
N GLY A 220 0.52 4.92 9.53
CA GLY A 220 -0.39 6.02 9.79
C GLY A 220 0.34 7.34 10.01
N LEU A 221 1.45 7.33 10.76
CA LEU A 221 2.25 8.54 11.00
C LEU A 221 2.91 9.07 9.72
N PHE A 222 3.48 8.20 8.88
CA PHE A 222 4.02 8.60 7.59
C PHE A 222 2.93 9.14 6.66
N GLN A 223 1.73 8.57 6.68
CA GLN A 223 0.59 9.10 5.92
C GLN A 223 0.13 10.47 6.43
N LEU A 224 0.17 10.74 7.74
CA LEU A 224 -0.10 12.08 8.27
C LEU A 224 0.94 13.10 7.80
N LEU A 225 2.22 12.71 7.75
CA LEU A 225 3.28 13.56 7.17
C LEU A 225 3.03 13.82 5.68
N LEU A 226 2.62 12.79 4.93
CA LEU A 226 2.24 12.94 3.53
C LEU A 226 1.04 13.88 3.35
N ILE A 227 0.03 13.79 4.22
CA ILE A 227 -1.11 14.73 4.20
C ILE A 227 -0.63 16.15 4.46
N ALA A 228 0.27 16.37 5.42
CA ALA A 228 0.85 17.69 5.68
C ALA A 228 1.62 18.23 4.47
N ASP A 229 2.40 17.37 3.80
CA ASP A 229 3.11 17.71 2.56
C ASP A 229 2.15 18.06 1.40
N MET A 230 1.03 17.33 1.27
CA MET A 230 -0.01 17.64 0.29
C MET A 230 -0.72 18.98 0.57
N VAL A 231 -0.94 19.32 1.85
CA VAL A 231 -1.45 20.62 2.25
C VAL A 231 -0.44 21.73 1.90
N TYR A 232 0.84 21.51 2.17
CA TYR A 232 1.91 22.42 1.80
C TYR A 232 1.98 22.64 0.28
N LEU A 233 1.89 21.57 -0.51
CA LEU A 233 1.83 21.63 -1.97
C LEU A 233 0.61 22.42 -2.47
N ARG A 234 -0.55 22.28 -1.81
CA ARG A 234 -1.79 22.96 -2.20
C ARG A 234 -1.74 24.47 -1.96
N TYR A 235 -1.14 24.92 -0.86
CA TYR A 235 -1.13 26.33 -0.47
C TYR A 235 0.15 27.07 -0.88
N GLY A 236 1.06 26.40 -1.61
CA GLY A 236 2.19 27.04 -2.27
C GLY A 236 3.20 27.62 -1.28
N GLY A 237 3.83 26.73 -0.50
CA GLY A 237 4.87 27.00 0.49
C GLY A 237 5.43 28.43 0.53
N PHE A 238 5.16 29.15 1.63
CA PHE A 238 5.59 30.53 1.87
C PHE A 238 7.06 30.80 1.53
#